data_AF-M3F8L8-F1
#
_entry.id   AF-M3F8L8-F1
#
_cell.length_a   1.000
_cell.length_b   1.000
_cell.length_c   1.000
_cell.angle_alpha   90.00
_cell.angle_beta   90.00
_cell.angle_gamma   90.00
#
_symmetry.space_group_name_H-M   'P 1'
#
loop_
_entity.id
_entity.type
_entity.pdbx_description
1 polymer ?
#
loop_
_entity_poly.entity_id
_entity_poly.type
_entity_poly.pdbx_seq_one_letter_code
_entity_poly.pdbx_strand_id
1 'polypeptide(L)' 'MKVDPDDLFLTSSSSEAYSHLFKLFCDPGDSILIPAPGYPLFEFLSIMEGLQTVSYFTKKVTVGN' A
#
# COMPACT_ATOMS: atom_id res chain seq x y z
N MET A 1 -3.40 -11.19 -23.12
CA MET A 1 -2.64 -11.43 -21.87
C MET A 1 -3.41 -12.47 -21.08
N LYS A 2 -2.81 -13.64 -20.81
CA LYS A 2 -3.41 -14.69 -19.97
C LYS A 2 -2.77 -14.57 -18.59
N VAL A 3 -3.56 -14.60 -17.52
CA VAL A 3 -3.08 -14.67 -16.14
C VAL A 3 -3.13 -16.13 -15.71
N ASP A 4 -2.09 -16.62 -15.04
CA ASP A 4 -2.06 -17.97 -14.47
C ASP A 4 -2.98 -18.01 -13.23
N PRO A 5 -3.93 -18.97 -13.12
CA PRO A 5 -4.73 -19.13 -11.92
C PRO A 5 -3.91 -19.27 -10.63
N ASP A 6 -2.69 -19.82 -10.71
CA ASP A 6 -1.81 -19.99 -9.54
C ASP A 6 -1.22 -18.66 -9.04
N ASP A 7 -1.28 -17.59 -9.85
CA ASP A 7 -0.90 -16.23 -9.45
C ASP A 7 -2.06 -15.45 -8.80
N LEU A 8 -3.26 -16.04 -8.71
CA LEU A 8 -4.47 -15.37 -8.18
C LEU A 8 -4.75 -15.78 -6.73
N PHE A 9 -4.84 -14.78 -5.86
CA PHE A 9 -5.25 -14.96 -4.47
C PHE A 9 -6.59 -14.29 -4.21
N LEU A 10 -7.52 -15.02 -3.59
CA LEU A 10 -8.78 -14.46 -3.11
C LEU A 10 -8.58 -13.91 -1.70
N THR A 11 -8.91 -12.64 -1.51
CA THR A 11 -8.83 -11.95 -0.22
C THR A 11 -10.18 -11.33 0.15
N SER A 12 -10.41 -11.12 1.43
CA SER A 12 -11.50 -10.34 2.00
C SER A 12 -11.27 -8.86 1.74
N SER A 13 -11.60 -8.43 0.51
CA SER A 13 -11.33 -7.09 -0.03
C SER A 13 -9.84 -6.80 -0.28
N SER A 14 -9.55 -5.65 -0.88
CA SER A 14 -8.19 -5.19 -1.17
C SER A 14 -7.41 -4.80 0.10
N SER A 15 -8.11 -4.43 1.19
CA SER A 15 -7.49 -4.09 2.46
C SER A 15 -6.65 -5.25 3.03
N GLU A 16 -7.17 -6.48 2.99
CA GLU A 16 -6.44 -7.67 3.45
C GLU A 16 -5.25 -7.99 2.53
N ALA A 17 -5.40 -7.78 1.22
CA ALA A 17 -4.29 -7.96 0.27
C ALA A 17 -3.10 -7.05 0.61
N TYR A 18 -3.34 -5.78 0.98
CA TYR A 18 -2.27 -4.87 1.40
C TYR A 18 -1.55 -5.36 2.67
N SER A 19 -2.30 -5.81 3.68
CA SER A 19 -1.72 -6.42 4.88
C SER A 19 -0.82 -7.62 4.57
N HIS A 20 -1.24 -8.49 3.64
CA HIS A 20 -0.40 -9.61 3.20
C HIS A 20 0.87 -9.14 2.50
N LEU A 21 0.79 -8.14 1.63
CA LEU A 21 1.95 -7.58 0.95
C LEU A 21 2.95 -6.99 1.96
N PHE A 22 2.47 -6.25 2.96
CA PHE A 22 3.32 -5.67 3.99
C PHE A 22 4.08 -6.73 4.77
N LYS A 23 3.39 -7.81 5.20
CA LYS A 23 4.04 -8.93 5.91
C LYS A 23 5.02 -9.73 5.06
N LEU A 24 4.80 -9.80 3.75
CA LEU A 24 5.65 -10.57 2.84
C LEU A 24 6.93 -9.82 2.48
N PHE A 25 6.86 -8.49 2.40
CA PHE A 25 7.96 -7.65 1.92
C PHE A 25 8.66 -6.83 2.99
N CYS A 26 8.13 -6.77 4.21
CA CYS A 26 8.67 -5.93 5.29
C CYS A 26 8.75 -6.69 6.61
N ASP A 27 9.76 -6.34 7.41
CA ASP A 27 9.87 -6.72 8.81
C ASP A 27 9.31 -5.61 9.73
N PRO A 28 8.90 -5.92 10.97
CA PRO A 28 8.49 -4.90 11.92
C PRO A 28 9.57 -3.84 12.15
N GLY A 29 9.20 -2.56 12.03
CA GLY A 29 10.12 -1.42 12.10
C GLY A 29 10.60 -0.90 10.74
N ASP A 30 10.39 -1.65 9.65
CA ASP A 30 10.70 -1.18 8.30
C ASP A 30 9.81 -0.01 7.89
N SER A 31 10.24 0.69 6.84
CA SER A 31 9.55 1.86 6.30
C SER A 31 8.93 1.58 4.94
N ILE A 32 7.70 2.07 4.74
CA ILE A 32 6.99 2.01 3.46
C ILE A 32 6.68 3.41 2.91
N LEU A 33 6.86 3.55 1.59
CA LEU A 33 6.56 4.80 0.89
C LEU A 33 5.06 4.92 0.58
N ILE A 34 4.43 6.02 1.01
CA ILE A 34 3.02 6.30 0.74
C ILE A 34 2.84 7.67 0.06
N PRO A 35 1.88 7.84 -0.85
CA PRO A 35 1.66 9.13 -1.51
C PRO A 35 1.07 10.18 -0.56
N ALA A 36 1.43 11.45 -0.78
CA ALA A 36 0.84 12.62 -0.11
C ALA A 36 0.46 13.72 -1.15
N PRO A 37 -0.84 14.08 -1.30
CA PRO A 37 -1.99 13.44 -0.67
C PRO A 37 -2.17 12.01 -1.18
N GLY A 38 -2.63 11.12 -0.30
CA GLY A 38 -2.78 9.69 -0.60
C GLY A 38 -4.02 9.08 0.06
N TYR A 39 -4.15 7.76 -0.07
CA TYR A 39 -5.25 7.00 0.50
C TYR A 39 -4.98 6.72 1.99
N PRO A 40 -5.78 7.26 2.94
CA PRO A 40 -5.48 7.19 4.38
C PRO A 40 -5.36 5.76 4.91
N LEU A 41 -6.01 4.78 4.26
CA LEU A 41 -5.94 3.38 4.67
C LEU A 41 -4.50 2.86 4.72
N PHE A 42 -3.62 3.31 3.83
CA PHE A 42 -2.23 2.86 3.83
C PHE A 42 -1.52 3.22 5.14
N GLU A 43 -1.81 4.38 5.70
CA GLU A 43 -1.22 4.79 6.98
C GLU A 43 -1.70 3.89 8.12
N PHE A 44 -3.01 3.62 8.20
CA PHE A 44 -3.58 2.74 9.22
C PHE A 44 -3.05 1.30 9.12
N LEU A 45 -3.04 0.72 7.92
CA LEU A 45 -2.57 -0.64 7.72
C LEU A 45 -1.07 -0.77 8.00
N SER A 46 -0.26 0.21 7.60
CA SER A 46 1.19 0.18 7.86
C SER A 46 1.47 0.16 9.36
N ILE A 47 0.78 1.00 10.14
CA ILE A 47 0.92 1.04 11.61
C ILE A 47 0.45 -0.28 12.23
N MET A 48 -0.66 -0.85 11.76
CA MET A 48 -1.16 -2.15 12.24
C MET A 48 -0.17 -3.29 12.01
N GLU A 49 0.58 -3.25 10.91
CA GLU A 49 1.62 -4.24 10.59
C GLU A 49 3.00 -3.90 11.18
N GLY A 50 3.09 -2.87 12.04
CA GLY A 50 4.34 -2.50 12.73
C GLY A 50 5.34 -1.74 11.86
N LEU A 51 4.89 -1.17 10.74
CA LEU A 51 5.72 -0.40 9.80
C LEU A 51 5.67 1.10 10.09
N GLN A 52 6.71 1.79 9.64
CA GLN A 52 6.78 3.26 9.61
C GLN A 52 6.36 3.77 8.23
N THR A 53 5.65 4.90 8.19
CA THR A 53 5.20 5.51 6.93
C THR A 53 6.11 6.66 6.53
N VAL A 54 6.51 6.68 5.26
CA VAL A 54 7.30 7.76 4.68
C VAL A 54 6.57 8.33 3.47
N SER A 55 6.17 9.60 3.58
CA SER A 55 5.38 10.26 2.55
C SER A 55 6.22 10.71 1.35
N TYR A 56 5.77 10.40 0.13
CA TYR A 56 6.27 11.03 -1.10
C TYR A 56 5.20 11.94 -1.71
N PHE A 57 5.61 13.13 -2.16
CA PHE A 57 4.67 14.10 -2.70
C PHE A 57 4.37 13.81 -4.17
N THR A 58 3.09 13.69 -4.50
CA THR A 58 2.65 13.54 -5.89
C THR A 58 2.76 14.88 -6.61
N LYS A 59 3.14 14.85 -7.89
CA LYS A 59 3.17 16.06 -8.71
C LYS A 59 1.75 16.64 -8.73
N LYS A 60 1.59 17.88 -8.28
CA LYS A 60 0.31 18.59 -8.38
C LYS A 60 -0.15 18.54 -9.85
N VAL A 61 -1.32 17.97 -10.09
CA VAL A 61 -2.06 18.28 -11.32
C VAL A 61 -2.46 19.74 -11.16
N THR A 62 -1.74 20.64 -11.81
CA THR A 62 -2.21 22.00 -12.00
C THR A 62 -3.50 21.88 -12.81
N VAL A 63 -4.65 21.91 -12.14
CA VAL A 63 -5.91 22.21 -12.80
C VAL A 63 -5.78 23.68 -13.23
N GLY A 64 -5.22 23.87 -14.42
CA GLY A 64 -5.14 25.18 -15.06
C GLY A 64 -6.55 25.69 -15.28
N ASN A 65 -6.72 26.98 -15.02
CA ASN A 65 -7.79 27.80 -15.60
C ASN A 65 -7.90 27.60 -17.10
#